data_AF-A0A7X4J8G8-F1
#
_entry.id   AF-A0A7X4J8G8-F1
#
_cell.length_a   1.000
_cell.length_b   1.000
_cell.length_c   1.000
_cell.angle_alpha   90.00
_cell.angle_beta   90.00
_cell.angle_gamma   90.00
#
_symmetry.space_group_name_H-M   'P 1'
#
loop_
_entity.id
_entity.type
_entity.pdbx_description
1 polymer ?
#
loop_
_entity_poly.entity_id
_entity_poly.type
_entity_poly.pdbx_seq_one_letter_code
_entity_poly.pdbx_strand_id
1 'polypeptide(L)' 'MESHGDQFLYGGGERPGTYDVELRADGYRPWRVEGVEAGHDGCHVENVELLARLVRSTGS' A
#
# COMPACT_ATOMS: atom_id res chain seq x y z
N MET A 1 9.47 23.70 5.61
CA MET A 1 8.94 23.15 4.34
C MET A 1 8.83 21.66 4.58
N GLU A 2 7.67 21.21 5.05
CA GLU A 2 7.49 19.82 5.51
C GLU A 2 7.40 18.92 4.27
N SER A 3 8.46 18.16 4.02
CA SER A 3 8.50 17.15 2.97
C SER A 3 7.67 15.96 3.47
N HIS A 4 6.48 15.77 2.95
CA HIS A 4 5.77 14.50 3.06
C HIS A 4 6.50 13.50 2.16
N GLY A 5 7.62 12.97 2.66
CA GLY A 5 8.40 11.95 1.98
C GLY A 5 7.51 10.77 1.64
N ASP A 6 7.59 10.35 0.38
CA ASP A 6 7.17 9.05 -0.10
C ASP A 6 7.54 7.96 0.92
N GLN A 7 6.55 7.47 1.66
CA GLN A 7 6.72 6.33 2.56
C GLN A 7 6.41 5.05 1.79
N PHE A 8 7.43 4.24 1.56
CA PHE A 8 7.29 2.90 1.01
C PHE A 8 7.05 1.90 2.16
N LEU A 9 5.91 1.22 2.13
CA LEU A 9 5.60 0.12 3.04
C LEU A 9 5.74 -1.21 2.28
N TYR A 10 6.41 -2.19 2.88
CA TYR A 10 6.70 -3.47 2.25
C TYR A 10 5.89 -4.60 2.91
N GLY A 11 5.04 -5.27 2.12
CA GLY A 11 4.33 -6.52 2.47
C GLY A 11 5.11 -7.76 2.00
N GLY A 12 6.29 -8.00 2.56
CA GLY A 12 7.16 -9.10 2.10
C GLY A 12 6.57 -10.48 2.39
N GLY A 13 6.45 -11.33 1.35
CA GLY A 13 6.10 -12.75 1.47
C GLY A 13 4.74 -13.13 0.89
N GLU A 14 4.05 -12.21 0.24
CA GLU A 14 2.78 -12.48 -0.44
C GLU A 14 3.03 -13.42 -1.63
N ARG A 15 2.23 -14.50 -1.71
CA ARG A 15 2.26 -15.44 -2.82
C ARG A 15 1.65 -14.76 -4.06
N PRO A 16 1.85 -15.28 -5.27
CA PRO A 16 1.06 -14.79 -6.39
C PRO A 16 -0.44 -14.94 -6.09
N GLY A 17 -1.20 -13.89 -6.38
CA GLY A 17 -2.60 -13.80 -6.01
C GLY A 17 -3.14 -12.38 -6.09
N THR A 18 -4.43 -12.25 -5.78
CA THR A 18 -5.12 -10.96 -5.75
C THR A 18 -5.36 -10.56 -4.29
N TYR A 19 -5.00 -9.32 -3.96
CA TYR A 19 -4.98 -8.80 -2.60
C TYR A 19 -5.74 -7.48 -2.47
N ASP A 20 -6.40 -7.30 -1.32
CA ASP A 20 -6.93 -6.01 -0.91
C ASP A 20 -5.99 -5.41 0.13
N VAL A 21 -5.50 -4.20 -0.13
CA VAL A 21 -4.50 -3.52 0.70
C VAL A 21 -5.16 -2.36 1.44
N GLU A 22 -4.97 -2.33 2.75
CA GLU A 22 -5.40 -1.23 3.61
C GLU A 22 -4.21 -0.64 4.38
N LEU A 23 -4.05 0.69 4.28
CA LEU A 23 -3.05 1.45 5.01
C LEU A 23 -3.73 2.33 6.05
N ARG A 24 -3.33 2.16 7.32
CA ARG A 24 -3.80 2.95 8.46
C ARG A 24 -2.63 3.73 9.05
N ALA A 25 -2.85 5.02 9.28
CA ALA A 25 -1.92 5.89 9.98
C ALA A 25 -2.71 6.80 10.93
N ASP A 26 -2.16 7.04 12.12
CA ASP A 26 -2.79 7.89 13.12
C ASP A 26 -2.99 9.32 12.58
N GLY A 27 -4.16 9.90 12.81
CA GLY A 27 -4.53 11.22 12.28
C GLY A 27 -4.81 11.26 10.78
N TYR A 28 -4.81 10.13 10.06
CA TYR A 28 -5.17 10.03 8.65
C TYR A 28 -6.37 9.10 8.43
N ARG A 29 -7.12 9.36 7.37
CA ARG A 29 -8.17 8.44 6.92
C ARG A 29 -7.53 7.16 6.35
N PRO A 30 -8.11 5.98 6.59
CA PRO A 30 -7.65 4.74 5.97
C PRO A 30 -7.60 4.90 4.45
N TRP A 31 -6.50 4.47 3.85
CA TRP A 31 -6.36 4.34 2.41
C TRP A 31 -6.55 2.87 2.03
N ARG A 32 -7.34 2.62 0.98
CA ARG A 32 -7.67 1.26 0.51
C ARG A 32 -7.53 1.18 -0.99
N VAL A 33 -6.98 0.05 -1.45
CA VAL A 33 -7.02 -0.38 -2.84
C VAL A 33 -7.40 -1.87 -2.86
N GLU A 34 -8.28 -2.22 -3.78
CA GLU A 34 -8.79 -3.58 -3.94
C GLU A 34 -8.25 -4.17 -5.24
N GLY A 35 -8.12 -5.49 -5.31
CA GLY A 35 -7.76 -6.17 -6.55
C GLY A 35 -6.31 -5.98 -6.98
N VAL A 36 -5.38 -5.83 -6.04
CA VAL A 36 -3.94 -5.76 -6.33
C VAL A 36 -3.43 -7.14 -6.74
N GLU A 37 -3.00 -7.29 -7.99
CA GLU A 37 -2.51 -8.55 -8.53
C GLU A 37 -1.00 -8.66 -8.34
N ALA A 38 -0.56 -9.55 -7.44
CA ALA A 38 0.83 -9.96 -7.33
C ALA A 38 1.08 -11.16 -8.26
N GLY A 39 1.96 -10.98 -9.25
CA GLY A 39 2.31 -12.00 -10.23
C GLY A 39 3.47 -12.91 -9.80
N HIS A 40 3.76 -13.93 -10.61
CA HIS A 40 5.04 -14.63 -10.55
C HIS A 40 5.53 -14.95 -11.97
N ASP A 41 6.81 -14.68 -12.25
CA ASP A 41 7.44 -14.96 -13.55
C ASP A 41 8.15 -16.33 -13.53
N GLY A 42 7.45 -17.38 -13.11
CA GLY A 42 7.96 -18.76 -13.11
C GLY A 42 9.08 -19.10 -12.09
N CYS A 43 9.91 -18.14 -11.67
CA CYS A 43 10.99 -18.33 -10.68
C CYS A 43 10.87 -17.42 -9.45
N HIS A 44 10.20 -16.27 -9.55
CA HIS A 44 10.11 -15.29 -8.46
C HIS A 44 8.73 -14.64 -8.43
N VAL A 45 8.31 -14.22 -7.23
CA VAL A 45 7.16 -13.32 -7.08
C VAL A 45 7.56 -11.93 -7.56
N GLU A 46 6.69 -11.30 -8.35
CA GLU A 46 6.84 -9.93 -8.79
C GLU A 46 6.25 -8.99 -7.74
N ASN A 47 7.07 -8.06 -7.23
CA ASN A 47 6.58 -7.08 -6.28
C ASN A 47 5.69 -6.05 -6.99
N VAL A 48 4.61 -5.65 -6.33
CA VAL A 48 3.75 -4.56 -6.80
C VAL A 48 4.04 -3.32 -5.96
N GLU A 49 4.29 -2.20 -6.64
CA GLU A 49 4.51 -0.91 -5.98
C GLU A 49 3.20 -0.12 -5.93
N LEU A 50 2.82 0.34 -4.72
CA LEU A 50 1.60 1.10 -4.48
C LEU A 50 1.94 2.47 -3.88
N LEU A 51 1.40 3.54 -4.48
CA LEU A 51 1.52 4.90 -3.96
C LEU A 51 0.24 5.32 -3.23
N ALA A 52 0.31 5.41 -1.91
CA ALA A 52 -0.82 5.84 -1.08
C ALA A 52 -0.85 7.36 -0.92
N ARG A 53 -1.99 8.00 -1.22
CA ARG A 53 -2.22 9.42 -0.90
C ARG A 53 -2.98 9.54 0.41
N LEU A 54 -2.28 9.99 1.45
CA LEU A 54 -2.85 10.18 2.78
C LEU A 54 -3.67 11.48 2.87
N VAL A 55 -4.87 11.39 3.44
CA VAL A 55 -5.70 12.55 3.74
C VAL A 55 -5.92 12.62 5.25
N ARG A 56 -5.57 13.75 5.85
CA ARG A 56 -5.71 13.98 7.29
C ARG A 56 -7.17 13.81 7.70
N SER A 57 -7.40 13.07 8.77
CA SER A 57 -8.72 12.99 9.40
C SER A 57 -8.90 14.26 10.20
N THR A 58 -9.69 15.20 9.70
CA THR A 58 -10.09 16.36 10.50
C THR A 58 -11.01 15.84 11.60
N GLY A 59 -10.49 15.76 12.82
CA GLY A 59 -11.33 15.56 14.00
C GLY A 59 -12.44 16.60 14.01
N SER A 60 -13.68 16.14 14.15
CA SER A 60 -14.83 17.00 14.38
C SER A 60 -14.83 17.58 15.78
#